data_AF-A0A925IH81-F1
#
_entry.id   AF-A0A925IH81-F1
#
_cell.length_a   1.000
_cell.length_b   1.000
_cell.length_c   1.000
_cell.angle_alpha   90.00
_cell.angle_beta   90.00
_cell.angle_gamma   90.00
#
_symmetry.space_group_name_H-M   'P 1'
#
loop_
_entity.id
_entity.type
_entity.pdbx_description
1 polymer ?
#
loop_
_entity_poly.entity_id
_entity_poly.type
_entity_poly.pdbx_seq_one_letter_code
_entity_poly.pdbx_strand_id
1 'polypeptide(L)'
;DSIGTVLSTSDAYLLGTNFWRPGELMMQRVPVAVPIGTSPGEYSLYATWVDRDSGAYLAYQDGSGAFVGITAQIGSVEIIRPNHFPSPDVLSITIRQPIDVADGVRLLGWNPPRNALRPGEALNLTLFWQAVPTENERQSIAFEAILVGDSETVIQPEISVGGVHSADKWVGDELITEPARWLIPRQQPAGIYTVMLRVNGHEITLGTLEIASLKRVFDAPAVDHVLEATLDDSLQLYGYTLTTTNDTLMVDLVWKTLQEVPDEYTVFVHLFDTIGTRIAQYDMMPIANTYPTSLWHSGEFVIDRYAFSGLPSGDYILNIGLYLQANGQRLIVTSSENQPNYIEIQVPNTFP
;
A
#
# COMPACT_ATOMS: atom_id res chain seq x y z
N ASP A 1 8.39 10.13 -0.61
CA ASP A 1 8.01 11.53 -0.87
C ASP A 1 6.60 11.76 -0.31
N SER A 2 5.97 12.91 -0.59
CA SER A 2 4.61 13.23 -0.13
C SER A 2 3.51 12.31 -0.66
N ILE A 3 3.81 11.46 -1.67
CA ILE A 3 2.88 10.49 -2.26
C ILE A 3 3.21 9.04 -1.85
N GLY A 4 4.13 8.85 -0.90
CA GLY A 4 4.47 7.53 -0.35
C GLY A 4 5.50 6.73 -1.15
N THR A 5 6.13 7.32 -2.17
CA THR A 5 7.21 6.66 -2.92
C THR A 5 8.47 6.60 -2.05
N VAL A 6 9.00 5.40 -1.89
CA VAL A 6 10.29 5.18 -1.22
C VAL A 6 11.40 5.30 -2.26
N LEU A 7 12.23 6.33 -2.14
CA LEU A 7 13.33 6.56 -3.07
C LEU A 7 14.50 5.60 -2.85
N SER A 8 14.83 5.33 -1.59
CA SER A 8 15.90 4.41 -1.22
C SER A 8 15.60 3.81 0.15
N THR A 9 16.01 2.57 0.33
CA THR A 9 16.02 1.87 1.62
C THR A 9 17.46 1.45 1.93
N SER A 10 17.86 1.62 3.19
CA SER A 10 19.15 1.16 3.66
C SER A 10 18.95 0.31 4.89
N ASP A 11 19.41 -0.94 4.81
CA ASP A 11 19.32 -1.87 5.93
C ASP A 11 20.60 -1.80 6.77
N ALA A 12 20.42 -1.80 8.09
CA ALA A 12 21.53 -1.82 9.03
C ALA A 12 21.27 -2.85 10.12
N TYR A 13 22.30 -3.62 10.45
CA TYR A 13 22.20 -4.69 11.43
C TYR A 13 22.75 -4.25 12.77
N LEU A 14 21.95 -4.43 13.81
CA LEU A 14 22.39 -4.30 15.20
C LEU A 14 22.61 -5.70 15.76
N LEU A 15 23.84 -5.98 16.14
CA LEU A 15 24.22 -7.27 16.71
C LEU A 15 24.08 -7.22 18.23
N GLY A 16 23.69 -8.36 18.81
CA GLY A 16 23.67 -8.53 20.26
C GLY A 16 22.61 -7.73 20.99
N THR A 17 21.48 -7.40 20.33
CA THR A 17 20.34 -6.70 20.96
C THR A 17 19.80 -7.43 22.20
N ASN A 18 19.99 -8.76 22.26
CA ASN A 18 19.69 -9.61 23.41
C ASN A 18 20.60 -9.39 24.64
N PHE A 19 21.72 -8.66 24.48
CA PHE A 19 22.63 -8.32 25.58
C PHE A 19 22.48 -6.87 26.05
N TRP A 20 21.64 -6.08 25.38
CA TRP A 20 21.47 -4.67 25.70
C TRP A 20 20.76 -4.52 27.05
N ARG A 21 21.20 -3.54 27.82
CA ARG A 21 20.55 -3.21 29.09
C ARG A 21 19.51 -2.11 28.90
N PRO A 22 18.38 -2.15 29.63
CA PRO A 22 17.44 -1.03 29.64
C PRO A 22 18.16 0.29 29.92
N GLY A 23 17.96 1.29 29.05
CA GLY A 23 18.59 2.61 29.14
C GLY A 23 19.96 2.73 28.45
N GLU A 24 20.49 1.66 27.86
CA GLU A 24 21.71 1.71 27.06
C GLU A 24 21.48 2.47 25.73
N LEU A 25 22.37 3.40 25.41
CA LEU A 25 22.30 4.18 24.18
C LEU A 25 23.25 3.61 23.13
N MET A 26 22.71 3.31 21.96
CA MET A 26 23.46 2.80 20.82
C MET A 26 23.43 3.80 19.68
N MET A 27 24.60 4.10 19.12
CA MET A 27 24.74 4.94 17.95
C MET A 27 25.13 4.07 16.76
N GLN A 28 24.30 4.07 15.73
CA GLN A 28 24.59 3.43 14.46
C GLN A 28 24.59 4.48 13.34
N ARG A 29 25.58 4.39 12.46
CA ARG A 29 25.60 5.17 11.23
C ARG A 29 25.04 4.32 10.11
N VAL A 30 23.91 4.74 9.55
CA VAL A 30 23.26 4.09 8.42
C VAL A 30 23.45 4.99 7.20
N PRO A 31 24.26 4.61 6.20
CA PRO A 31 24.38 5.39 4.98
C PRO A 31 23.08 5.28 4.19
N VAL A 32 22.43 6.41 3.90
CA VAL A 32 21.27 6.48 3.01
C VAL A 32 21.76 6.94 1.64
N ALA A 33 21.63 6.08 0.64
CA ALA A 33 21.96 6.44 -0.73
C ALA A 33 20.87 7.34 -1.31
N VAL A 34 21.27 8.37 -2.05
CA VAL A 34 20.35 9.17 -2.87
C VAL A 34 20.47 8.67 -4.31
N PRO A 35 19.42 8.06 -4.89
CA PRO A 35 19.46 7.59 -6.27
C PRO A 35 19.80 8.72 -7.24
N ILE A 36 20.55 8.39 -8.30
CA ILE A 36 20.86 9.36 -9.36
C ILE A 36 19.57 9.79 -10.04
N GLY A 37 19.43 11.09 -10.25
CA GLY A 37 18.24 11.72 -10.80
C GLY A 37 17.11 11.94 -9.80
N THR A 38 17.35 11.78 -8.50
CA THR A 38 16.39 12.23 -7.50
C THR A 38 16.17 13.73 -7.63
N SER A 39 14.91 14.16 -7.81
CA SER A 39 14.55 15.57 -7.90
C SER A 39 15.01 16.34 -6.65
N PRO A 40 15.47 17.60 -6.80
CA PRO A 40 15.69 18.47 -5.66
C PRO A 40 14.40 18.72 -4.86
N GLY A 41 14.50 18.78 -3.53
CA GLY A 41 13.36 19.01 -2.64
C GLY A 41 13.55 18.45 -1.23
N GLU A 42 12.51 18.60 -0.41
CA GLU A 42 12.45 18.05 0.95
C GLU A 42 11.92 16.62 0.96
N TYR A 43 12.63 15.73 1.66
CA TYR A 43 12.28 14.32 1.78
C TYR A 43 12.26 13.88 3.24
N SER A 44 11.21 13.17 3.64
CA SER A 44 11.11 12.59 4.98
C SER A 44 11.97 11.34 5.11
N LEU A 45 12.68 11.21 6.22
CA LEU A 45 13.42 10.01 6.62
C LEU A 45 12.57 9.20 7.58
N TYR A 46 12.45 7.90 7.29
CA TYR A 46 11.72 6.95 8.11
C TYR A 46 12.66 5.84 8.59
N ALA A 47 12.41 5.33 9.79
CA ALA A 47 13.11 4.20 10.36
C ALA A 47 12.12 3.14 10.82
N THR A 48 12.47 1.89 10.56
CA THR A 48 11.66 0.72 10.87
C THR A 48 12.57 -0.33 11.47
N TRP A 49 12.09 -0.96 12.55
CA TRP A 49 12.79 -2.07 13.19
C TRP A 49 12.16 -3.37 12.73
N VAL A 50 13.00 -4.32 12.34
CA VAL A 50 12.55 -5.63 11.89
C VAL A 50 13.34 -6.68 12.66
N ASP A 51 12.64 -7.60 13.30
CA ASP A 51 13.24 -8.79 13.87
C ASP A 51 13.84 -9.63 12.76
N ARG A 52 15.13 -9.94 12.87
CA ARG A 52 15.90 -10.56 11.79
C ARG A 52 15.43 -11.98 11.47
N ASP A 53 15.09 -12.75 12.49
CA ASP A 53 14.85 -14.18 12.34
C ASP A 53 13.43 -14.43 11.84
N SER A 54 12.46 -13.68 12.34
CA SER A 54 11.05 -13.80 11.94
C SER A 54 10.66 -12.88 10.77
N GLY A 55 11.41 -11.82 10.51
CA GLY A 55 11.00 -10.74 9.61
C GLY A 55 9.89 -9.87 10.17
N ALA A 56 9.53 -10.03 11.45
CA ALA A 56 8.44 -9.29 12.07
C ALA A 56 8.85 -7.84 12.31
N TYR A 57 7.99 -6.92 11.89
CA TYR A 57 8.13 -5.51 12.22
C TYR A 57 7.95 -5.28 13.72
N LEU A 58 8.89 -4.56 14.33
CA LEU A 58 8.85 -4.20 15.73
C LEU A 58 8.15 -2.85 15.89
N ALA A 59 7.14 -2.86 16.75
CA ALA A 59 6.42 -1.66 17.15
C ALA A 59 7.32 -0.70 17.92
N TYR A 60 7.11 0.60 17.74
CA TYR A 60 7.60 1.62 18.66
C TYR A 60 6.44 2.21 19.47
N GLN A 61 6.77 2.63 20.70
CA GLN A 61 5.83 3.16 21.66
C GLN A 61 6.10 4.64 21.93
N ASP A 62 5.08 5.37 22.40
CA ASP A 62 5.25 6.73 22.91
C ASP A 62 5.76 6.73 24.37
N GLY A 63 5.92 7.92 24.95
CA GLY A 63 6.39 8.07 26.34
C GLY A 63 5.46 7.48 27.41
N SER A 64 4.24 7.10 27.06
CA SER A 64 3.28 6.41 27.94
C SER A 64 3.34 4.88 27.81
N GLY A 65 4.10 4.35 26.84
CA GLY A 65 4.14 2.93 26.49
C GLY A 65 3.04 2.50 25.52
N ALA A 66 2.26 3.44 24.96
CA ALA A 66 1.23 3.13 23.97
C ALA A 66 1.86 2.86 22.60
N PHE A 67 1.29 1.92 21.84
CA PHE A 67 1.71 1.62 20.47
C PHE A 67 1.50 2.85 19.56
N VAL A 68 2.50 3.21 18.77
CA VAL A 68 2.42 4.32 17.81
C VAL A 68 2.46 3.84 16.36
N GLY A 69 3.28 2.84 16.07
CA GLY A 69 3.43 2.31 14.73
C GLY A 69 4.60 1.35 14.59
N ILE A 70 4.81 0.89 13.37
CA ILE A 70 5.96 0.05 13.00
C ILE A 70 7.03 0.83 12.21
N THR A 71 6.72 2.07 11.82
CA THR A 71 7.62 2.95 11.07
C THR A 71 7.57 4.35 11.67
N ALA A 72 8.72 4.85 12.13
CA ALA A 72 8.84 6.18 12.72
C ALA A 72 9.46 7.16 11.74
N GLN A 73 8.88 8.36 11.58
CA GLN A 73 9.57 9.46 10.91
C GLN A 73 10.66 10.01 11.83
N ILE A 74 11.92 9.94 11.40
CA ILE A 74 13.09 10.32 12.21
C ILE A 74 13.72 11.66 11.79
N GLY A 75 13.26 12.25 10.69
CA GLY A 75 13.70 13.58 10.25
C GLY A 75 13.28 13.90 8.83
N SER A 76 13.88 14.95 8.27
CA SER A 76 13.84 15.27 6.85
C SER A 76 15.25 15.55 6.32
N VAL A 77 15.40 15.48 5.00
CA VAL A 77 16.62 15.82 4.28
C VAL A 77 16.26 16.64 3.05
N GLU A 78 16.98 17.74 2.86
CA GLU A 78 16.93 18.52 1.63
C GLU A 78 17.88 17.88 0.60
N ILE A 79 17.34 17.46 -0.54
CA ILE A 79 18.12 17.07 -1.70
C ILE A 79 18.32 18.29 -2.57
N ILE A 80 19.58 18.63 -2.81
CA ILE A 80 19.99 19.73 -3.67
C ILE A 80 20.57 19.19 -4.98
N ARG A 81 20.69 20.06 -5.99
CA ARG A 81 21.35 19.71 -7.24
C ARG A 81 22.82 19.33 -7.00
N PRO A 82 23.37 18.35 -7.74
CA PRO A 82 24.80 18.08 -7.73
C PRO A 82 25.56 19.21 -8.43
N ASN A 83 26.84 19.39 -8.09
CA ASN A 83 27.71 20.35 -8.79
C ASN A 83 27.99 19.94 -10.24
N HIS A 84 27.89 18.64 -10.54
CA HIS A 84 28.07 18.08 -11.88
C HIS A 84 27.08 16.94 -12.06
N PHE A 85 26.36 16.96 -13.18
CA PHE A 85 25.48 15.85 -13.54
C PHE A 85 26.29 14.72 -14.17
N PRO A 86 26.06 13.45 -13.78
CA PRO A 86 26.71 12.31 -14.40
C PRO A 86 26.15 12.05 -15.82
N SER A 87 26.84 11.24 -16.61
CA SER A 87 26.30 10.76 -17.90
C SER A 87 24.98 10.00 -17.69
N PRO A 88 23.96 10.14 -18.57
CA PRO A 88 22.74 9.31 -18.56
C PRO A 88 22.99 7.79 -18.59
N ASP A 89 24.17 7.35 -19.00
CA ASP A 89 24.53 5.93 -19.07
C ASP A 89 24.60 5.26 -17.69
N VAL A 90 24.77 6.04 -16.62
CA VAL A 90 24.80 5.51 -15.24
C VAL A 90 23.42 5.09 -14.74
N LEU A 91 22.35 5.56 -15.38
CA LEU A 91 20.98 5.21 -15.01
C LEU A 91 20.70 3.76 -15.41
N SER A 92 20.07 2.99 -14.53
CA SER A 92 19.65 1.61 -14.85
C SER A 92 18.31 1.62 -15.59
N ILE A 93 18.34 2.02 -16.87
CA ILE A 93 17.17 2.08 -17.75
C ILE A 93 17.05 0.77 -18.54
N THR A 94 15.92 0.08 -18.41
CA THR A 94 15.62 -1.20 -19.06
C THR A 94 15.24 -0.99 -20.53
N ILE A 95 14.30 -0.09 -20.79
CA ILE A 95 13.88 0.28 -22.14
C ILE A 95 14.43 1.67 -22.43
N ARG A 96 15.58 1.76 -23.11
CA ARG A 96 16.18 3.02 -23.53
C ARG A 96 15.64 3.42 -24.90
N GLN A 97 14.82 4.47 -24.92
CA GLN A 97 14.25 5.04 -26.12
C GLN A 97 14.22 6.57 -25.96
N PRO A 98 15.31 7.27 -26.32
CA PRO A 98 15.39 8.71 -26.17
C PRO A 98 14.42 9.40 -27.13
N ILE A 99 13.52 10.22 -26.60
CA ILE A 99 12.52 10.99 -27.34
C ILE A 99 12.55 12.42 -26.81
N ASP A 100 12.85 13.39 -27.68
CA ASP A 100 12.68 14.81 -27.38
C ASP A 100 11.19 15.14 -27.46
N VAL A 101 10.56 15.33 -26.30
CA VAL A 101 9.11 15.54 -26.19
C VAL A 101 8.75 17.02 -26.16
N ALA A 102 9.71 17.89 -25.81
CA ALA A 102 9.60 19.33 -25.89
C ALA A 102 11.00 19.93 -26.02
N ASP A 103 11.08 21.25 -26.24
CA ASP A 103 12.37 21.92 -26.31
C ASP A 103 13.14 21.79 -24.98
N GLY A 104 14.33 21.22 -25.06
CA GLY A 104 15.13 20.82 -23.92
C GLY A 104 14.60 19.62 -23.10
N VAL A 105 13.40 19.09 -23.30
CA VAL A 105 12.89 17.99 -22.45
C VAL A 105 12.95 16.67 -23.21
N ARG A 106 13.75 15.73 -22.70
CA ARG A 106 13.89 14.38 -23.28
C ARG A 106 13.42 13.32 -22.31
N LEU A 107 12.56 12.41 -22.78
CA LEU A 107 12.38 11.11 -22.13
C LEU A 107 13.54 10.22 -22.58
N LEU A 108 14.36 9.72 -21.65
CA LEU A 108 15.46 8.79 -21.95
C LEU A 108 14.97 7.35 -22.14
N GLY A 109 13.90 6.98 -21.43
CA GLY A 109 13.38 5.63 -21.37
C GLY A 109 12.66 5.33 -20.06
N TRP A 110 12.37 4.07 -19.80
CA TRP A 110 11.66 3.63 -18.60
C TRP A 110 12.03 2.21 -18.15
N ASN A 111 11.71 1.90 -16.90
CA ASN A 111 11.73 0.54 -16.36
C ASN A 111 10.29 0.02 -16.31
N PRO A 112 9.95 -1.05 -17.06
CA PRO A 112 8.59 -1.53 -17.12
C PRO A 112 8.16 -2.20 -15.80
N PRO A 113 6.85 -2.15 -15.48
CA PRO A 113 6.26 -2.82 -14.32
C PRO A 113 6.16 -4.35 -14.54
N ARG A 114 5.64 -5.08 -13.55
CA ARG A 114 5.09 -6.43 -13.76
C ARG A 114 3.99 -6.37 -14.83
N ASN A 115 3.88 -7.41 -15.64
CA ASN A 115 2.97 -7.46 -16.78
C ASN A 115 1.56 -7.97 -16.44
N ALA A 116 1.25 -8.26 -15.16
CA ALA A 116 -0.07 -8.72 -14.73
C ALA A 116 -0.46 -8.06 -13.40
N LEU A 117 -1.69 -7.51 -13.34
CA LEU A 117 -2.29 -6.87 -12.16
C LEU A 117 -3.77 -7.22 -12.04
N ARG A 118 -4.36 -6.97 -10.86
CA ARG A 118 -5.81 -6.98 -10.65
C ARG A 118 -6.38 -5.55 -10.71
N PRO A 119 -7.68 -5.40 -11.01
CA PRO A 119 -8.36 -4.11 -10.84
C PRO A 119 -8.19 -3.58 -9.41
N GLY A 120 -7.83 -2.30 -9.26
CA GLY A 120 -7.52 -1.66 -7.99
C GLY A 120 -6.03 -1.67 -7.60
N GLU A 121 -5.22 -2.57 -8.18
CA GLU A 121 -3.78 -2.59 -7.89
C GLU A 121 -3.05 -1.43 -8.55
N ALA A 122 -1.83 -1.15 -8.07
CA ALA A 122 -1.01 -0.08 -8.60
C ALA A 122 0.03 -0.58 -9.61
N LEU A 123 0.08 0.07 -10.77
CA LEU A 123 1.15 -0.08 -11.75
C LEU A 123 2.37 0.73 -11.32
N ASN A 124 3.41 0.03 -10.86
CA ASN A 124 4.66 0.63 -10.41
C ASN A 124 5.73 0.57 -11.50
N LEU A 125 6.18 1.71 -11.99
CA LEU A 125 7.25 1.81 -12.98
C LEU A 125 8.15 3.03 -12.71
N THR A 126 9.16 3.25 -13.55
CA THR A 126 10.04 4.42 -13.42
C THR A 126 10.28 5.03 -14.78
N LEU A 127 10.02 6.34 -14.90
CA LEU A 127 10.35 7.14 -16.08
C LEU A 127 11.68 7.86 -15.84
N PHE A 128 12.50 7.97 -16.87
CA PHE A 128 13.79 8.66 -16.81
C PHE A 128 13.82 9.80 -17.81
N TRP A 129 14.10 11.00 -17.33
CA TRP A 129 14.12 12.22 -18.12
C TRP A 129 15.49 12.87 -18.09
N GLN A 130 15.76 13.69 -19.10
CA GLN A 130 16.95 14.52 -19.20
C GLN A 130 16.58 15.93 -19.67
N ALA A 131 17.23 16.91 -19.05
CA ALA A 131 17.31 18.26 -19.53
C ALA A 131 18.42 18.38 -20.59
N VAL A 132 18.03 18.40 -21.86
CA VAL A 132 18.95 18.59 -22.99
C VAL A 132 19.31 20.07 -23.19
N PRO A 133 20.55 20.47 -23.47
CA PRO A 133 20.88 21.86 -23.74
C PRO A 133 19.94 22.51 -24.77
N THR A 134 19.44 23.71 -24.46
CA THR A 134 18.59 24.51 -25.35
C THR A 134 18.90 26.00 -25.16
N GLU A 135 18.71 26.78 -26.22
CA GLU A 135 18.84 28.24 -26.22
C GLU A 135 17.55 28.95 -25.80
N ASN A 136 16.41 28.24 -25.78
CA ASN A 136 15.14 28.81 -25.32
C ASN A 136 14.86 28.45 -23.85
N GLU A 137 13.90 29.16 -23.26
CA GLU A 137 13.41 28.84 -21.92
C GLU A 137 12.60 27.53 -21.96
N ARG A 138 13.05 26.53 -21.19
CA ARG A 138 12.35 25.25 -21.03
C ARG A 138 10.98 25.52 -20.40
N GLN A 139 9.93 24.97 -20.99
CA GLN A 139 8.56 25.14 -20.50
C GLN A 139 8.15 23.98 -19.59
N SER A 140 7.20 24.23 -18.71
CA SER A 140 6.53 23.16 -17.97
C SER A 140 5.70 22.36 -18.95
N ILE A 141 5.86 21.04 -18.91
CA ILE A 141 5.05 20.10 -19.68
C ILE A 141 4.47 19.07 -18.73
N ALA A 142 3.36 18.47 -19.12
CA ALA A 142 2.71 17.43 -18.37
C ALA A 142 2.48 16.19 -19.22
N PHE A 143 2.31 15.08 -18.54
CA PHE A 143 1.95 13.81 -19.16
C PHE A 143 0.70 13.24 -18.50
N GLU A 144 -0.06 12.49 -19.28
CA GLU A 144 -1.07 11.56 -18.77
C GLU A 144 -0.66 10.13 -19.12
N ALA A 145 -1.12 9.16 -18.32
CA ALA A 145 -0.96 7.75 -18.65
C ALA A 145 -2.32 7.08 -18.78
N ILE A 146 -2.46 6.26 -19.82
CA ILE A 146 -3.70 5.60 -20.19
C ILE A 146 -3.48 4.11 -20.46
N LEU A 147 -4.54 3.34 -20.27
CA LEU A 147 -4.69 1.99 -20.80
C LEU A 147 -5.46 2.06 -22.10
N VAL A 148 -4.95 1.40 -23.14
CA VAL A 148 -5.62 1.26 -24.44
C VAL A 148 -6.00 -0.20 -24.64
N GLY A 149 -7.31 -0.46 -24.68
CA GLY A 149 -7.93 -1.74 -25.04
C GLY A 149 -9.09 -1.50 -26.01
N ASP A 150 -10.24 -2.12 -25.75
CA ASP A 150 -11.48 -1.82 -26.49
C ASP A 150 -11.95 -0.36 -26.28
N SER A 151 -11.63 0.19 -25.11
CA SER A 151 -11.80 1.59 -24.74
C SER A 151 -10.54 2.11 -24.08
N GLU A 152 -10.29 3.42 -24.17
CA GLU A 152 -9.23 4.07 -23.40
C GLU A 152 -9.67 4.28 -21.95
N THR A 153 -8.72 4.19 -21.02
CA THR A 153 -8.94 4.52 -19.61
C THR A 153 -7.76 5.29 -19.06
N VAL A 154 -8.00 6.48 -18.52
CA VAL A 154 -6.98 7.28 -17.86
C VAL A 154 -6.65 6.67 -16.50
N ILE A 155 -5.39 6.28 -16.30
CA ILE A 155 -4.88 5.71 -15.03
C ILE A 155 -3.97 6.69 -14.28
N GLN A 156 -3.49 7.71 -14.98
CA GLN A 156 -2.82 8.87 -14.41
C GLN A 156 -3.32 10.11 -15.15
N PRO A 157 -4.13 10.97 -14.50
CA PRO A 157 -4.47 12.28 -15.05
C PRO A 157 -3.22 13.13 -15.28
N GLU A 158 -3.36 14.15 -16.11
CA GLU A 158 -2.29 15.06 -16.47
C GLU A 158 -1.55 15.60 -15.23
N ILE A 159 -0.25 15.32 -15.17
CA ILE A 159 0.67 15.77 -14.11
C ILE A 159 1.95 16.31 -14.72
N SER A 160 2.49 17.37 -14.12
CA SER A 160 3.76 17.97 -14.55
C SER A 160 4.89 16.94 -14.54
N VAL A 161 5.65 16.86 -15.62
CA VAL A 161 6.88 16.08 -15.69
C VAL A 161 7.86 16.59 -14.63
N GLY A 162 8.35 15.69 -13.76
CA GLY A 162 9.22 16.04 -12.63
C GLY A 162 8.47 16.51 -11.38
N GLY A 163 7.13 16.48 -11.41
CA GLY A 163 6.26 16.85 -10.29
C GLY A 163 6.48 18.28 -9.81
N VAL A 164 6.87 18.43 -8.54
CA VAL A 164 7.14 19.73 -7.92
C VAL A 164 8.38 20.40 -8.52
N HIS A 165 9.38 19.62 -8.90
CA HIS A 165 10.55 20.07 -9.66
C HIS A 165 10.26 19.92 -11.16
N SER A 166 9.27 20.69 -11.61
CA SER A 166 8.75 20.68 -12.97
C SER A 166 9.81 21.03 -14.02
N ALA A 167 9.60 20.59 -15.25
CA ALA A 167 10.57 20.70 -16.35
C ALA A 167 11.11 22.13 -16.61
N ASP A 168 10.32 23.17 -16.40
CA ASP A 168 10.75 24.58 -16.50
C ASP A 168 11.89 24.95 -15.54
N LYS A 169 12.03 24.20 -14.44
CA LYS A 169 13.08 24.43 -13.43
C LYS A 169 14.36 23.68 -13.74
N TRP A 170 14.38 22.82 -14.74
CA TRP A 170 15.54 21.97 -15.00
C TRP A 170 16.69 22.75 -15.64
N VAL A 171 17.91 22.46 -15.22
CA VAL A 171 19.14 23.01 -15.82
C VAL A 171 19.79 22.00 -16.77
N GLY A 172 20.66 22.47 -17.68
CA GLY A 172 21.31 21.60 -18.66
C GLY A 172 21.99 20.38 -18.04
N ASP A 173 21.81 19.22 -18.70
CA ASP A 173 22.28 17.89 -18.30
C ASP A 173 21.66 17.31 -17.02
N GLU A 174 20.71 18.01 -16.40
CA GLU A 174 19.96 17.48 -15.26
C GLU A 174 19.21 16.20 -15.64
N LEU A 175 19.36 15.16 -14.81
CA LEU A 175 18.67 13.88 -14.95
C LEU A 175 17.57 13.83 -13.92
N ILE A 176 16.38 13.36 -14.31
CA ILE A 176 15.27 13.16 -13.39
C ILE A 176 14.80 11.71 -13.50
N THR A 177 14.82 11.02 -12.37
CA THR A 177 14.26 9.69 -12.18
C THR A 177 12.90 9.90 -11.50
N GLU A 178 11.83 9.57 -12.21
CA GLU A 178 10.45 9.78 -11.77
C GLU A 178 9.77 8.43 -11.55
N PRO A 179 9.78 7.89 -10.32
CA PRO A 179 8.99 6.72 -9.97
C PRO A 179 7.51 7.05 -10.10
N ALA A 180 6.76 6.14 -10.68
CA ALA A 180 5.33 6.27 -10.91
C ALA A 180 4.58 5.11 -10.26
N ARG A 181 3.47 5.46 -9.58
CA ARG A 181 2.51 4.52 -8.99
C ARG A 181 1.11 4.89 -9.47
N TRP A 182 0.65 4.26 -10.54
CA TRP A 182 -0.65 4.57 -11.15
C TRP A 182 -1.70 3.52 -10.76
N LEU A 183 -2.80 3.95 -10.16
CA LEU A 183 -3.86 3.04 -9.72
C LEU A 183 -4.68 2.57 -10.91
N ILE A 184 -4.84 1.26 -11.06
CA ILE A 184 -5.78 0.68 -12.01
C ILE A 184 -7.19 0.82 -11.44
N PRO A 185 -8.18 1.38 -12.17
CA PRO A 185 -9.54 1.50 -11.67
C PRO A 185 -10.11 0.15 -11.20
N ARG A 186 -10.87 0.15 -10.09
CA ARG A 186 -11.44 -1.09 -9.53
C ARG A 186 -12.45 -1.76 -10.47
N GLN A 187 -13.02 -1.00 -11.39
CA GLN A 187 -13.98 -1.41 -12.40
C GLN A 187 -13.32 -1.84 -13.72
N GLN A 188 -11.99 -1.72 -13.83
CA GLN A 188 -11.30 -2.01 -15.08
C GLN A 188 -11.58 -3.45 -15.54
N PRO A 189 -12.10 -3.64 -16.76
CA PRO A 189 -12.36 -4.99 -17.27
C PRO A 189 -11.07 -5.81 -17.37
N ALA A 190 -11.20 -7.11 -17.14
CA ALA A 190 -10.10 -8.03 -17.40
C ALA A 190 -9.74 -8.06 -18.89
N GLY A 191 -8.46 -8.17 -19.21
CA GLY A 191 -7.99 -8.15 -20.60
C GLY A 191 -6.53 -7.76 -20.71
N ILE A 192 -6.04 -7.69 -21.95
CA ILE A 192 -4.70 -7.20 -22.26
C ILE A 192 -4.81 -5.77 -22.78
N TYR A 193 -4.04 -4.88 -22.18
CA TYR A 193 -4.02 -3.45 -22.48
C TYR A 193 -2.62 -3.02 -22.91
N THR A 194 -2.56 -2.01 -23.77
CA THR A 194 -1.34 -1.24 -23.99
C THR A 194 -1.28 -0.12 -22.97
N VAL A 195 -0.18 -0.03 -22.23
CA VAL A 195 0.10 1.11 -21.34
C VAL A 195 0.76 2.19 -22.16
N MET A 196 0.14 3.37 -22.23
CA MET A 196 0.59 4.46 -23.07
C MET A 196 0.77 5.74 -22.27
N LEU A 197 1.87 6.44 -22.52
CA LEU A 197 2.16 7.78 -22.02
C LEU A 197 1.84 8.79 -23.13
N ARG A 198 1.00 9.78 -22.82
CA ARG A 198 0.78 10.93 -23.69
C ARG A 198 1.47 12.14 -23.07
N VAL A 199 2.38 12.75 -23.82
CA VAL A 199 3.17 13.90 -23.34
C VAL A 199 3.42 14.86 -24.49
N ASN A 200 2.95 16.09 -24.36
CA ASN A 200 3.11 17.16 -25.34
C ASN A 200 2.83 16.73 -26.81
N GLY A 201 1.75 15.98 -27.04
CA GLY A 201 1.35 15.49 -28.37
C GLY A 201 2.06 14.22 -28.85
N HIS A 202 3.04 13.70 -28.09
CA HIS A 202 3.64 12.39 -28.33
C HIS A 202 2.82 11.29 -27.65
N GLU A 203 2.63 10.17 -28.35
CA GLU A 203 2.09 8.94 -27.78
C GLU A 203 3.20 7.89 -27.70
N ILE A 204 3.51 7.41 -26.50
CA ILE A 204 4.65 6.53 -26.23
C ILE A 204 4.13 5.26 -25.56
N THR A 205 4.29 4.12 -26.23
CA THR A 205 3.93 2.81 -25.66
C THR A 205 4.97 2.39 -24.63
N LEU A 206 4.56 2.27 -23.36
CA LEU A 206 5.42 1.84 -22.27
C LEU A 206 5.48 0.30 -22.14
N GLY A 207 4.47 -0.39 -22.66
CA GLY A 207 4.42 -1.86 -22.67
C GLY A 207 3.00 -2.39 -22.70
N THR A 208 2.86 -3.68 -22.44
CA THR A 208 1.58 -4.38 -22.33
C THR A 208 1.30 -4.79 -20.89
N LEU A 209 0.04 -4.69 -20.46
CA LEU A 209 -0.43 -5.07 -19.14
C LEU A 209 -1.64 -6.02 -19.26
N GLU A 210 -1.55 -7.18 -18.63
CA GLU A 210 -2.69 -8.06 -18.39
C GLU A 210 -3.39 -7.62 -17.10
N ILE A 211 -4.70 -7.43 -17.20
CA ILE A 211 -5.57 -7.21 -16.06
C ILE A 211 -6.36 -8.50 -15.82
N ALA A 212 -6.09 -9.13 -14.69
CA ALA A 212 -6.69 -10.40 -14.31
C ALA A 212 -8.18 -10.24 -13.99
N SER A 213 -8.95 -11.30 -14.26
CA SER A 213 -10.34 -11.37 -13.81
C SER A 213 -10.42 -11.48 -12.30
N LEU A 214 -11.24 -10.63 -11.70
CA LEU A 214 -11.50 -10.60 -10.25
C LEU A 214 -12.98 -10.86 -10.02
N LYS A 215 -13.30 -12.01 -9.43
CA LYS A 215 -14.68 -12.38 -9.11
C LYS A 215 -15.15 -11.58 -7.88
N ARG A 216 -16.06 -10.64 -8.09
CA ARG A 216 -16.73 -9.87 -7.03
C ARG A 216 -18.13 -10.40 -6.76
N VAL A 217 -18.61 -10.27 -5.53
CA VAL A 217 -19.97 -10.67 -5.11
C VAL A 217 -20.71 -9.40 -4.70
N PHE A 218 -21.86 -9.13 -5.31
CA PHE A 218 -22.65 -7.91 -5.02
C PHE A 218 -24.03 -8.21 -4.42
N ASP A 219 -24.50 -9.45 -4.57
CA ASP A 219 -25.68 -9.92 -3.87
C ASP A 219 -25.28 -10.35 -2.46
N ALA A 220 -26.06 -9.93 -1.45
CA ALA A 220 -25.79 -10.26 -0.06
C ALA A 220 -25.73 -11.79 0.12
N PRO A 221 -24.59 -12.35 0.57
CA PRO A 221 -24.49 -13.77 0.89
C PRO A 221 -25.41 -14.13 2.06
N ALA A 222 -25.91 -15.37 2.07
CA ALA A 222 -26.62 -15.89 3.24
C ALA A 222 -25.65 -16.00 4.43
N VAL A 223 -26.10 -15.54 5.59
CA VAL A 223 -25.40 -15.63 6.88
C VAL A 223 -26.40 -16.07 7.94
N ASP A 224 -25.94 -16.81 8.94
CA ASP A 224 -26.78 -17.23 10.08
C ASP A 224 -27.15 -16.03 10.98
N HIS A 225 -26.25 -15.05 11.09
CA HIS A 225 -26.43 -13.85 11.90
C HIS A 225 -26.11 -12.59 11.10
N VAL A 226 -27.13 -11.78 10.82
CA VAL A 226 -26.97 -10.44 10.24
C VAL A 226 -26.69 -9.44 11.37
N LEU A 227 -25.67 -8.58 11.20
CA LEU A 227 -25.24 -7.56 12.17
C LEU A 227 -25.36 -6.13 11.63
N GLU A 228 -24.93 -5.91 10.39
CA GLU A 228 -24.86 -4.59 9.74
C GLU A 228 -24.04 -3.54 10.53
N ALA A 229 -23.00 -3.97 11.24
CA ALA A 229 -22.15 -3.08 12.02
C ALA A 229 -21.20 -2.28 11.12
N THR A 230 -21.35 -0.95 11.10
CA THR A 230 -20.58 -0.04 10.24
C THR A 230 -19.33 0.44 10.97
N LEU A 231 -18.18 0.40 10.27
CA LEU A 231 -16.88 0.87 10.74
C LEU A 231 -16.40 2.06 9.90
N ASP A 232 -16.15 3.20 10.56
CA ASP A 232 -15.75 4.48 9.97
C ASP A 232 -16.52 4.82 8.67
N ASP A 233 -17.82 4.52 8.63
CA ASP A 233 -18.77 4.76 7.53
C ASP A 233 -18.40 4.17 6.15
N SER A 234 -17.32 3.40 6.07
CA SER A 234 -16.72 2.95 4.82
C SER A 234 -16.81 1.43 4.64
N LEU A 235 -16.65 0.67 5.71
CA LEU A 235 -16.75 -0.79 5.73
C LEU A 235 -17.85 -1.22 6.70
N GLN A 236 -18.47 -2.36 6.43
CA GLN A 236 -19.52 -2.91 7.29
C GLN A 236 -19.26 -4.40 7.50
N LEU A 237 -19.29 -4.87 8.75
CA LEU A 237 -19.48 -6.28 9.03
C LEU A 237 -20.97 -6.60 8.82
N TYR A 238 -21.31 -7.08 7.63
CA TYR A 238 -22.69 -7.38 7.24
C TYR A 238 -23.28 -8.46 8.15
N GLY A 239 -22.52 -9.52 8.39
CA GLY A 239 -22.92 -10.62 9.26
C GLY A 239 -21.87 -11.69 9.34
N TYR A 240 -22.22 -12.80 9.99
CA TYR A 240 -21.30 -13.90 10.21
C TYR A 240 -22.03 -15.24 10.32
N THR A 241 -21.28 -16.31 10.16
CA THR A 241 -21.72 -17.69 10.35
C THR A 241 -20.68 -18.41 11.20
N LEU A 242 -21.13 -19.10 12.25
CA LEU A 242 -20.28 -19.90 13.13
C LEU A 242 -20.64 -21.36 12.92
N THR A 243 -19.66 -22.19 12.56
CA THR A 243 -19.87 -23.64 12.45
C THR A 243 -18.75 -24.40 13.15
N THR A 244 -19.10 -25.55 13.70
CA THR A 244 -18.12 -26.45 14.32
C THR A 244 -17.96 -27.68 13.45
N THR A 245 -16.74 -27.94 12.98
CA THR A 245 -16.42 -29.12 12.15
C THR A 245 -15.13 -29.76 12.65
N ASN A 246 -15.14 -31.05 12.99
CA ASN A 246 -13.97 -31.79 13.48
C ASN A 246 -13.19 -31.05 14.59
N ASP A 247 -13.87 -30.65 15.67
CA ASP A 247 -13.30 -29.91 16.81
C ASP A 247 -12.63 -28.57 16.43
N THR A 248 -13.03 -27.99 15.29
CA THR A 248 -12.58 -26.68 14.82
C THR A 248 -13.78 -25.74 14.73
N LEU A 249 -13.67 -24.58 15.36
CA LEU A 249 -14.61 -23.48 15.17
C LEU A 249 -14.23 -22.71 13.92
N MET A 250 -15.13 -22.74 12.94
CA MET A 250 -15.07 -21.94 11.73
C MET A 250 -15.86 -20.65 11.94
N VAL A 251 -15.19 -19.52 11.70
CA VAL A 251 -15.76 -18.18 11.76
C VAL A 251 -15.74 -17.60 10.35
N ASP A 252 -16.90 -17.55 9.71
CA ASP A 252 -17.08 -16.94 8.41
C ASP A 252 -17.64 -15.53 8.62
N LEU A 253 -16.81 -14.51 8.39
CA LEU A 253 -17.19 -13.10 8.43
C LEU A 253 -17.56 -12.62 7.02
N VAL A 254 -18.69 -11.94 6.90
CA VAL A 254 -19.09 -11.31 5.64
C VAL A 254 -18.99 -9.80 5.78
N TRP A 255 -18.03 -9.24 5.08
CA TRP A 255 -17.81 -7.80 4.99
C TRP A 255 -18.57 -7.23 3.79
N LYS A 256 -19.08 -6.00 3.92
CA LYS A 256 -19.64 -5.21 2.82
C LYS A 256 -18.88 -3.90 2.72
N THR A 257 -18.45 -3.54 1.52
CA THR A 257 -17.84 -2.24 1.25
C THR A 257 -18.93 -1.21 1.00
N LEU A 258 -19.01 -0.17 1.82
CA LEU A 258 -19.92 0.95 1.61
C LEU A 258 -19.25 2.00 0.72
N GLN A 259 -17.99 2.31 1.05
CA GLN A 259 -17.15 3.24 0.30
C GLN A 259 -15.79 2.61 0.05
N GLU A 260 -15.20 2.90 -1.11
CA GLU A 260 -13.86 2.41 -1.45
C GLU A 260 -12.83 3.05 -0.52
N VAL A 261 -12.02 2.22 0.14
CA VAL A 261 -10.92 2.65 1.00
C VAL A 261 -9.60 2.45 0.27
N PRO A 262 -8.67 3.44 0.24
CA PRO A 262 -7.37 3.28 -0.39
C PRO A 262 -6.41 2.41 0.45
N ASP A 263 -6.71 2.28 1.74
CA ASP A 263 -5.90 1.60 2.73
C ASP A 263 -6.08 0.07 2.73
N GLU A 264 -5.01 -0.62 3.10
CA GLU A 264 -4.95 -2.07 3.29
C GLU A 264 -5.06 -2.39 4.78
N TYR A 265 -6.29 -2.60 5.26
CA TYR A 265 -6.55 -2.91 6.65
C TYR A 265 -6.26 -4.38 6.96
N THR A 266 -5.77 -4.61 8.17
CA THR A 266 -5.67 -5.93 8.78
C THR A 266 -6.94 -6.19 9.59
N VAL A 267 -7.58 -7.33 9.37
CA VAL A 267 -8.67 -7.81 10.22
C VAL A 267 -8.05 -8.52 11.42
N PHE A 268 -8.43 -8.10 12.62
CA PHE A 268 -8.17 -8.88 13.82
C PHE A 268 -9.41 -9.66 14.23
N VAL A 269 -9.20 -10.92 14.61
CA VAL A 269 -10.22 -11.81 15.16
C VAL A 269 -9.63 -12.47 16.39
N HIS A 270 -9.96 -11.93 17.57
CA HIS A 270 -9.38 -12.36 18.84
C HIS A 270 -10.42 -13.16 19.63
N LEU A 271 -10.07 -14.37 20.04
CA LEU A 271 -10.93 -15.26 20.81
C LEU A 271 -10.54 -15.23 22.28
N PHE A 272 -11.48 -14.92 23.15
CA PHE A 272 -11.32 -14.84 24.60
C PHE A 272 -12.21 -15.87 25.31
N ASP A 273 -11.77 -16.37 26.46
CA ASP A 273 -12.64 -17.09 27.38
C ASP A 273 -13.53 -16.12 28.19
N THR A 274 -14.46 -16.67 28.97
CA THR A 274 -15.40 -15.88 29.79
C THR A 274 -14.77 -15.10 30.93
N ILE A 275 -13.50 -15.35 31.27
CA ILE A 275 -12.75 -14.60 32.28
C ILE A 275 -11.83 -13.53 31.64
N GLY A 276 -11.85 -13.39 30.31
CA GLY A 276 -11.11 -12.38 29.56
C GLY A 276 -9.70 -12.78 29.16
N THR A 277 -9.32 -14.06 29.26
CA THR A 277 -8.05 -14.57 28.75
C THR A 277 -8.13 -14.77 27.25
N ARG A 278 -7.20 -14.20 26.49
CA ARG A 278 -7.10 -14.43 25.04
C ARG A 278 -6.58 -15.84 24.78
N ILE A 279 -7.40 -16.69 24.18
CA ILE A 279 -7.12 -18.10 23.89
C ILE A 279 -6.45 -18.27 22.54
N ALA A 280 -6.91 -17.52 21.54
CA ALA A 280 -6.37 -17.55 20.19
C ALA A 280 -6.61 -16.22 19.48
N GLN A 281 -5.90 -15.98 18.38
CA GLN A 281 -6.11 -14.78 17.57
C GLN A 281 -5.68 -14.98 16.12
N TYR A 282 -6.27 -14.18 15.24
CA TYR A 282 -5.78 -13.86 13.92
C TYR A 282 -5.60 -12.35 13.78
N ASP A 283 -4.53 -11.94 13.11
CA ASP A 283 -4.26 -10.58 12.68
C ASP A 283 -3.74 -10.68 11.24
N MET A 284 -4.65 -10.61 10.26
CA MET A 284 -4.35 -10.87 8.85
C MET A 284 -5.12 -9.94 7.93
N MET A 285 -4.52 -9.61 6.78
CA MET A 285 -5.26 -9.01 5.67
C MET A 285 -6.32 -10.01 5.15
N PRO A 286 -7.47 -9.54 4.65
CA PRO A 286 -8.58 -10.42 4.30
C PRO A 286 -8.24 -11.52 3.29
N ILE A 287 -8.99 -12.62 3.37
CA ILE A 287 -8.86 -13.80 2.51
C ILE A 287 -7.44 -14.37 2.61
N ALA A 288 -7.00 -14.66 3.83
CA ALA A 288 -5.68 -15.21 4.11
C ALA A 288 -4.51 -14.42 3.46
N ASN A 289 -4.54 -13.08 3.59
CA ASN A 289 -3.58 -12.15 2.98
C ASN A 289 -3.56 -12.15 1.45
N THR A 290 -4.67 -12.45 0.77
CA THR A 290 -4.72 -12.43 -0.70
C THR A 290 -5.63 -11.37 -1.28
N TYR A 291 -6.55 -10.78 -0.51
CA TYR A 291 -7.50 -9.80 -1.04
C TYR A 291 -7.61 -8.53 -0.18
N PRO A 292 -6.65 -7.60 -0.33
CA PRO A 292 -6.63 -6.35 0.45
C PRO A 292 -7.91 -5.54 0.31
N THR A 293 -8.27 -4.81 1.36
CA THR A 293 -9.40 -3.86 1.36
C THR A 293 -9.25 -2.75 0.33
N SER A 294 -8.01 -2.42 -0.06
CA SER A 294 -7.69 -1.49 -1.15
C SER A 294 -8.19 -1.94 -2.53
N LEU A 295 -8.60 -3.20 -2.68
CA LEU A 295 -9.16 -3.73 -3.92
C LEU A 295 -10.68 -3.84 -3.92
N TRP A 296 -11.34 -3.75 -2.76
CA TRP A 296 -12.77 -4.00 -2.62
C TRP A 296 -13.62 -2.92 -3.30
N HIS A 297 -14.60 -3.30 -4.09
CA HIS A 297 -15.44 -2.35 -4.81
C HIS A 297 -16.62 -1.91 -3.94
N SER A 298 -17.09 -0.66 -4.10
CA SER A 298 -18.31 -0.22 -3.40
C SER A 298 -19.50 -1.18 -3.69
N GLY A 299 -20.19 -1.60 -2.64
CA GLY A 299 -21.27 -2.59 -2.67
C GLY A 299 -20.82 -4.06 -2.69
N GLU A 300 -19.52 -4.34 -2.79
CA GLU A 300 -19.00 -5.71 -2.78
C GLU A 300 -19.14 -6.35 -1.41
N PHE A 301 -19.47 -7.64 -1.41
CA PHE A 301 -19.43 -8.53 -0.27
C PHE A 301 -18.20 -9.43 -0.33
N VAL A 302 -17.45 -9.51 0.77
CA VAL A 302 -16.23 -10.31 0.90
C VAL A 302 -16.39 -11.29 2.05
N ILE A 303 -16.25 -12.59 1.76
CA ILE A 303 -16.39 -13.68 2.74
C ILE A 303 -15.00 -14.07 3.25
N ASP A 304 -14.68 -13.70 4.48
CA ASP A 304 -13.40 -13.93 5.13
C ASP A 304 -13.51 -15.02 6.21
N ARG A 305 -12.61 -16.00 6.20
CA ARG A 305 -12.77 -17.24 6.98
C ARG A 305 -11.60 -17.49 7.93
N TYR A 306 -11.92 -17.86 9.16
CA TYR A 306 -10.96 -18.16 10.22
C TYR A 306 -11.28 -19.50 10.86
N ALA A 307 -10.26 -20.25 11.29
CA ALA A 307 -10.40 -21.61 11.80
C ALA A 307 -9.65 -21.77 13.13
N PHE A 308 -10.37 -21.88 14.24
CA PHE A 308 -9.78 -22.09 15.56
C PHE A 308 -9.87 -23.56 15.96
N SER A 309 -8.73 -24.24 16.02
CA SER A 309 -8.63 -25.66 16.40
C SER A 309 -8.01 -25.84 17.78
N GLY A 310 -8.33 -26.94 18.46
CA GLY A 310 -7.72 -27.29 19.75
C GLY A 310 -8.17 -26.38 20.90
N LEU A 311 -9.38 -25.84 20.80
CA LEU A 311 -9.98 -25.01 21.82
C LEU A 311 -10.46 -25.88 23.00
N PRO A 312 -10.26 -25.43 24.26
CA PRO A 312 -10.92 -26.04 25.41
C PRO A 312 -12.45 -26.08 25.26
N SER A 313 -13.14 -26.92 26.04
CA SER A 313 -14.60 -26.82 26.13
C SER A 313 -14.97 -25.56 26.93
N GLY A 314 -15.91 -24.76 26.43
CA GLY A 314 -16.32 -23.53 27.10
C GLY A 314 -17.07 -22.57 26.19
N ASP A 315 -17.63 -21.52 26.80
CA ASP A 315 -18.13 -20.36 26.08
C ASP A 315 -16.98 -19.41 25.77
N TYR A 316 -17.07 -18.74 24.62
CA TYR A 316 -16.05 -17.80 24.16
C TYR A 316 -16.64 -16.48 23.70
N ILE A 317 -15.77 -15.47 23.63
CA ILE A 317 -16.08 -14.15 23.12
C ILE A 317 -15.11 -13.85 21.97
N LEU A 318 -15.64 -13.46 20.82
CA LEU A 318 -14.88 -12.97 19.67
C LEU A 318 -14.87 -11.44 19.66
N ASN A 319 -13.69 -10.85 19.62
CA ASN A 319 -13.51 -9.44 19.31
C ASN A 319 -12.97 -9.29 17.89
N ILE A 320 -13.72 -8.58 17.06
CA ILE A 320 -13.45 -8.43 15.63
C ILE A 320 -13.30 -6.95 15.29
N GLY A 321 -12.32 -6.61 14.47
CA GLY A 321 -12.21 -5.26 13.94
C GLY A 321 -11.13 -5.14 12.88
N LEU A 322 -10.93 -3.91 12.42
CA LEU A 322 -10.00 -3.56 11.36
C LEU A 322 -9.00 -2.54 11.88
N TYR A 323 -7.74 -2.67 11.49
CA TYR A 323 -6.70 -1.70 11.83
C TYR A 323 -5.68 -1.52 10.72
N LEU A 324 -5.07 -0.34 10.68
CA LEU A 324 -3.92 -0.06 9.84
C LEU A 324 -2.68 -0.66 10.48
N GLN A 325 -2.03 -1.62 9.82
CA GLN A 325 -0.83 -2.26 10.38
C GLN A 325 0.30 -1.25 10.64
N ALA A 326 0.40 -0.22 9.80
CA ALA A 326 1.46 0.78 9.86
C ALA A 326 1.50 1.57 11.18
N ASN A 327 0.34 1.90 11.73
CA ASN A 327 0.19 2.80 12.88
C ASN A 327 -0.80 2.28 13.95
N GLY A 328 -1.34 1.06 13.80
CA GLY A 328 -2.21 0.43 14.79
C GLY A 328 -3.58 1.07 14.89
N GLN A 329 -3.87 2.09 14.09
CA GLN A 329 -5.13 2.82 14.13
C GLN A 329 -6.26 1.87 13.77
N ARG A 330 -7.21 1.73 14.70
CA ARG A 330 -8.39 0.88 14.53
C ARG A 330 -9.55 1.70 13.98
N LEU A 331 -10.36 1.07 13.14
CA LEU A 331 -11.64 1.65 12.74
C LEU A 331 -12.63 1.62 13.91
N ILE A 332 -13.49 2.62 13.97
CA ILE A 332 -14.50 2.79 15.01
C ILE A 332 -15.84 2.27 14.49
N VAL A 333 -16.57 1.53 15.32
CA VAL A 333 -17.91 1.03 15.01
C VAL A 333 -18.92 2.17 15.17
N THR A 334 -19.09 2.99 14.13
CA THR A 334 -19.92 4.20 14.14
C THR A 334 -21.42 3.91 14.28
N SER A 335 -21.86 2.70 13.95
CA SER A 335 -23.25 2.27 14.14
C SER A 335 -23.62 1.96 15.59
N SER A 336 -22.68 2.00 16.53
CA SER A 336 -22.90 1.77 17.97
C SER A 336 -22.81 3.06 18.75
N GLU A 337 -23.72 3.28 19.71
CA GLU A 337 -23.74 4.49 20.54
C GLU A 337 -22.44 4.72 21.31
N ASN A 338 -21.79 3.63 21.74
CA ASN A 338 -20.53 3.68 22.50
C ASN A 338 -19.28 3.75 21.61
N GLN A 339 -19.44 3.69 20.29
CA GLN A 339 -18.37 3.80 19.30
C GLN A 339 -17.10 2.99 19.67
N PRO A 340 -17.23 1.68 19.95
CA PRO A 340 -16.07 0.84 20.24
C PRO A 340 -15.18 0.71 19.00
N ASN A 341 -13.93 0.30 19.19
CA ASN A 341 -13.00 -0.01 18.10
C ASN A 341 -12.94 -1.50 17.75
N TYR A 342 -13.97 -2.25 18.16
CA TYR A 342 -14.21 -3.65 17.82
C TYR A 342 -15.70 -4.01 17.97
N ILE A 343 -16.09 -5.11 17.34
CA ILE A 343 -17.39 -5.76 17.44
C ILE A 343 -17.20 -7.00 18.32
N GLU A 344 -18.07 -7.19 19.30
CA GLU A 344 -18.06 -8.36 20.19
C GLU A 344 -19.14 -9.36 19.74
N ILE A 345 -18.78 -10.64 19.62
CA ILE A 345 -19.69 -11.74 19.29
C ILE A 345 -19.55 -12.85 20.34
N GLN A 346 -20.67 -13.27 20.91
CA GLN A 346 -20.72 -14.41 21.83
C GLN A 346 -20.70 -15.72 21.02
N VAL A 347 -19.81 -16.64 21.40
CA VAL A 347 -19.70 -17.97 20.80
C VAL A 347 -20.16 -18.99 21.84
N PRO A 348 -21.43 -19.43 21.79
CA PRO A 348 -21.96 -20.39 22.75
C PRO A 348 -21.30 -21.76 22.59
N ASN A 349 -21.11 -22.45 23.70
CA ASN A 349 -20.50 -23.77 23.78
C ASN A 349 -21.20 -24.79 22.86
N THR A 350 -20.64 -24.99 21.67
CA THR A 350 -21.03 -26.06 20.74
C THR A 350 -19.87 -27.02 20.48
N PHE A 351 -18.85 -27.01 21.35
CA PHE A 351 -17.82 -28.03 21.40
C PHE A 351 -18.34 -29.24 22.19
N PRO A 352 -18.26 -30.47 21.63
CA PRO A 352 -18.60 -31.69 22.36
C PRO A 352 -17.65 -31.96 23.54
#